data_AF-A0A8T1N487-F1
#
_entry.id   AF-A0A8T1N487-F1
#
_cell.length_a   1.000
_cell.length_b   1.000
_cell.length_c   1.000
_cell.angle_alpha   90.00
_cell.angle_beta   90.00
_cell.angle_gamma   90.00
#
_symmetry.space_group_name_H-M   'P 1'
#
loop_
_entity.id
_entity.type
_entity.pdbx_description
1 polymer ?
#
loop_
_entity_poly.entity_id
_entity_poly.type
_entity_poly.pdbx_seq_one_letter_code
_entity_poly.pdbx_strand_id
1 'polypeptide(L)'
;MIQVLLVTICLAVFPYQGSSIILESGNVNDYEVVYPQKITALPKAALQPKYEDAMQYEFKVNGEPVVLHLEKNKGLFSKDYSETHYSPDGREITTYPPVEDHCYYHGRIENDADSSASISACNGLKGHFKLQRETYFIEPLKLPDSEAHAVYKYENVEKEDEAPKMCGVTQNWKSYEPIKKASQLNLTPEQQRLAKRYVELVIVADHGMVTKHNETLRTWIFQMVNTINEVYRLLNIRFALVGLEIWSNRDLINVQSSSSVTLDLFGNWRRTVLLNRISHDNAQFLTSMCNPKLSTGVVQDHSATNLLVAITMAHELGHNLGIHHDGNQCHCDAASCIMADTLSEELSYEFSNCSQNQYQTYITDYNPQCILNEPLPTDIVSPPVCGNELLEVGEECDCGSPTNCQDPCCDATMCKLHSWVECESGECCDQCRFIKAGNVCRPRRSECDIAESCTGQSADCPTDNFHRNGEPCLNNFGYCYNGNCPLMYHQCIALWGQGVTVAQDACFDMNQGGQSNFYCRKENGVNIPCARKDVKCGRLFCEHNNLPCRYKYSEDPDYGMVDHGTKCAEGKVCSNRQCVDVTTAY
;
A
#
# COMPACT_ATOMS: atom_id res chain seq x y z
N MET A 1 42.40 -5.23 65.12
CA MET A 1 42.13 -6.20 64.03
C MET A 1 40.64 -6.39 63.75
N ILE A 2 39.76 -5.38 63.90
CA ILE A 2 38.35 -5.46 63.45
C ILE A 2 37.91 -4.04 63.08
N GLN A 3 38.50 -3.46 62.03
CA GLN A 3 38.01 -2.19 61.47
C GLN A 3 38.54 -1.87 60.07
N VAL A 4 39.51 -2.64 59.56
CA VAL A 4 40.09 -2.45 58.21
C VAL A 4 39.48 -3.41 57.18
N LEU A 5 38.70 -4.42 57.59
CA LEU A 5 38.12 -5.42 56.69
C LEU A 5 36.71 -5.10 56.16
N LEU A 6 36.10 -3.99 56.61
CA LEU A 6 34.73 -3.61 56.21
C LEU A 6 34.70 -2.56 55.08
N VAL A 7 35.84 -1.98 54.71
CA VAL A 7 35.92 -0.98 53.63
C VAL A 7 36.20 -1.62 52.27
N THR A 8 36.74 -2.84 52.23
CA THR A 8 36.99 -3.58 50.97
C THR A 8 35.81 -4.41 50.48
N ILE A 9 34.78 -4.64 51.29
CA ILE A 9 33.56 -5.38 50.87
C ILE A 9 32.45 -4.43 50.37
N CYS A 10 32.45 -3.17 50.79
CA CYS A 10 31.47 -2.18 50.30
C CYS A 10 31.78 -1.59 48.91
N LEU A 11 32.89 -1.99 48.26
CA LEU A 11 33.19 -1.65 46.86
C LEU A 11 32.89 -2.79 45.87
N ALA A 12 32.39 -3.93 46.34
CA ALA A 12 32.00 -5.07 45.49
C ALA A 12 30.48 -5.20 45.30
N VAL A 13 29.68 -4.29 45.85
CA VAL A 13 28.21 -4.25 45.70
C VAL A 13 27.77 -2.80 45.49
N PHE A 14 28.37 -2.13 44.52
CA PHE A 14 27.59 -1.17 43.75
C PHE A 14 27.10 -1.95 42.54
N PRO A 15 25.79 -2.03 42.25
CA PRO A 15 25.41 -2.27 40.87
C PRO A 15 26.13 -1.18 40.10
N TYR A 16 26.91 -1.56 39.09
CA TYR A 16 27.30 -0.64 38.04
C TYR A 16 26.00 0.09 37.68
N GLN A 17 25.87 1.36 38.09
CA GLN A 17 24.93 2.25 37.44
C GLN A 17 25.47 2.30 36.02
N GLY A 18 24.91 1.44 35.18
CA GLY A 18 25.30 1.32 33.79
C GLY A 18 25.31 2.72 33.24
N SER A 19 26.45 3.15 32.72
CA SER A 19 26.48 4.30 31.84
C SER A 19 25.36 4.05 30.83
N SER A 20 24.31 4.87 30.85
CA SER A 20 23.22 4.78 29.89
C SER A 20 23.85 4.94 28.50
N ILE A 21 24.11 3.83 27.83
CA ILE A 21 24.53 3.85 26.43
C ILE A 21 23.28 4.35 25.70
N ILE A 22 23.35 5.57 25.17
CA ILE A 22 22.27 6.13 24.37
C ILE A 22 22.19 5.29 23.09
N LEU A 23 21.10 4.55 22.93
CA LEU A 23 20.80 3.79 21.73
C LEU A 23 20.34 4.73 20.62
N GLU A 24 20.43 4.31 19.35
CA GLU A 24 19.92 5.16 18.26
C GLU A 24 18.42 5.34 18.34
N SER A 25 17.70 4.38 18.92
CA SER A 25 16.26 4.42 19.12
C SER A 25 15.81 5.33 20.29
N GLY A 26 16.75 6.04 20.93
CA GLY A 26 16.48 6.98 22.02
C GLY A 26 16.94 6.46 23.39
N ASN A 27 16.32 6.98 24.45
CA ASN A 27 16.57 6.51 25.80
C ASN A 27 15.80 5.22 26.06
N VAL A 28 16.51 4.13 26.29
CA VAL A 28 15.95 2.83 26.67
C VAL A 28 16.33 2.54 28.11
N ASN A 29 15.31 2.29 28.95
CA ASN A 29 15.44 2.08 30.39
C ASN A 29 16.03 0.71 30.74
N ASP A 30 15.76 -0.30 29.92
CA ASP A 30 16.20 -1.68 30.16
C ASP A 30 16.39 -2.47 28.85
N TYR A 31 17.53 -3.14 28.72
CA TYR A 31 17.89 -3.95 27.56
C TYR A 31 18.87 -5.07 27.95
N GLU A 32 18.78 -6.20 27.25
CA GLU A 32 19.73 -7.31 27.32
C GLU A 32 20.87 -7.09 26.32
N VAL A 33 22.11 -7.25 26.75
CA VAL A 33 23.27 -7.23 25.84
C VAL A 33 23.49 -8.63 25.29
N VAL A 34 23.36 -8.75 23.97
CA VAL A 34 23.52 -10.03 23.25
C VAL A 34 24.65 -9.95 22.23
N TYR A 35 25.15 -11.12 21.82
CA TYR A 35 26.22 -11.26 20.84
C TYR A 35 25.77 -12.24 19.75
N PRO A 36 25.05 -11.75 18.71
CA PRO A 36 24.55 -12.60 17.63
C PRO A 36 25.70 -13.28 16.89
N GLN A 37 25.75 -14.61 16.94
CA GLN A 37 26.76 -15.41 16.26
C GLN A 37 26.19 -15.98 14.97
N LYS A 38 26.84 -15.68 13.84
CA LYS A 38 26.43 -16.22 12.54
C LYS A 38 26.74 -17.72 12.46
N ILE A 39 25.71 -18.55 12.29
CA ILE A 39 25.86 -19.99 12.07
C ILE A 39 26.21 -20.20 10.59
N THR A 40 27.44 -20.65 10.30
CA THR A 40 27.91 -20.83 8.90
C THR A 40 27.77 -22.28 8.46
N ALA A 41 27.06 -22.54 7.35
CA ALA A 41 26.92 -23.86 6.75
C ALA A 41 27.81 -24.00 5.49
N LEU A 42 29.11 -24.37 5.67
CA LEU A 42 30.14 -24.76 4.66
C LEU A 42 31.29 -23.77 4.37
N PRO A 43 32.50 -24.26 3.99
CA PRO A 43 33.74 -23.47 3.94
C PRO A 43 33.84 -22.53 2.73
N LYS A 44 34.48 -21.38 2.96
CA LYS A 44 34.79 -20.30 2.01
C LYS A 44 35.46 -20.80 0.72
N ALA A 45 34.69 -21.06 -0.32
CA ALA A 45 35.23 -21.32 -1.66
C ALA A 45 34.24 -20.88 -2.77
N ALA A 46 34.00 -19.56 -2.89
CA ALA A 46 33.54 -18.86 -4.09
C ALA A 46 33.60 -17.34 -3.83
N LEU A 47 33.58 -16.52 -4.89
CA LEU A 47 33.34 -15.08 -4.80
C LEU A 47 31.93 -14.89 -4.20
N GLN A 48 31.84 -14.71 -2.88
CA GLN A 48 30.55 -14.51 -2.22
C GLN A 48 30.07 -13.07 -2.43
N PRO A 49 28.77 -12.86 -2.72
CA PRO A 49 28.19 -11.53 -2.74
C PRO A 49 28.40 -10.84 -1.39
N LYS A 50 28.40 -9.50 -1.37
CA LYS A 50 28.66 -8.71 -0.15
C LYS A 50 27.72 -9.10 1.00
N TYR A 51 26.48 -9.47 0.66
CA TYR A 51 25.49 -10.01 1.58
C TYR A 51 24.89 -11.31 1.03
N GLU A 52 24.82 -12.35 1.88
CA GLU A 52 24.28 -13.67 1.53
C GLU A 52 22.74 -13.65 1.42
N ASP A 53 22.16 -14.52 0.58
CA ASP A 53 20.71 -14.56 0.39
C ASP A 53 19.94 -15.16 1.57
N ALA A 54 20.60 -16.06 2.32
CA ALA A 54 20.08 -16.61 3.55
C ALA A 54 21.17 -16.62 4.61
N MET A 55 20.80 -16.31 5.86
CA MET A 55 21.71 -16.31 7.00
C MET A 55 21.00 -16.76 8.27
N GLN A 56 21.78 -17.31 9.20
CA GLN A 56 21.28 -17.75 10.50
C GLN A 56 22.13 -17.13 11.60
N TYR A 57 21.48 -16.61 12.64
CA TYR A 57 22.13 -16.06 13.82
C TYR A 57 21.63 -16.75 15.08
N GLU A 58 22.56 -17.14 15.96
CA GLU A 58 22.25 -17.62 17.30
C GLU A 58 22.57 -16.54 18.32
N PHE A 59 21.63 -16.28 19.24
CA PHE A 59 21.86 -15.46 20.43
C PHE A 59 20.91 -15.89 21.56
N LYS A 60 21.02 -15.27 22.73
CA LYS A 60 20.12 -15.53 23.85
C LYS A 60 19.15 -14.38 24.04
N VAL A 61 17.91 -14.72 24.37
CA VAL A 61 16.89 -13.77 24.81
C VAL A 61 16.33 -14.31 26.11
N ASN A 62 16.37 -13.52 27.18
CA ASN A 62 16.00 -13.94 28.53
C ASN A 62 16.74 -15.21 29.00
N GLY A 63 17.99 -15.39 28.55
CA GLY A 63 18.82 -16.56 28.85
C GLY A 63 18.56 -17.82 28.02
N GLU A 64 17.48 -17.85 27.22
CA GLU A 64 17.14 -18.96 26.33
C GLU A 64 17.76 -18.77 24.93
N PRO A 65 18.31 -19.83 24.32
CA PRO A 65 18.89 -19.74 22.98
C PRO A 65 17.79 -19.55 21.93
N VAL A 66 18.06 -18.65 20.98
CA VAL A 66 17.19 -18.28 19.87
C VAL A 66 18.01 -18.35 18.59
N VAL A 67 17.48 -19.04 17.58
CA VAL A 67 18.06 -19.10 16.24
C VAL A 67 17.16 -18.33 15.29
N LEU A 68 17.68 -17.23 14.76
CA LEU A 68 17.01 -16.34 13.83
C LEU A 68 17.42 -16.71 12.40
N HIS A 69 16.47 -17.22 11.62
CA HIS A 69 16.60 -17.47 10.18
C HIS A 69 16.22 -16.22 9.42
N LEU A 70 17.08 -15.76 8.53
CA LEU A 70 16.89 -14.56 7.72
C LEU A 70 17.02 -14.90 6.23
N GLU A 71 16.07 -14.41 5.43
CA GLU A 71 16.02 -14.49 3.98
C GLU A 71 15.98 -13.07 3.39
N LYS A 72 16.82 -12.82 2.40
CA LYS A 72 16.96 -11.49 1.80
C LYS A 72 15.66 -11.11 1.11
N ASN A 73 15.17 -9.90 1.37
CA ASN A 73 14.01 -9.36 0.68
C ASN A 73 14.40 -8.89 -0.74
N LYS A 74 14.60 -9.86 -1.66
CA LYS A 74 15.04 -9.62 -3.04
C LYS A 74 14.11 -8.71 -3.85
N GLY A 75 12.83 -8.62 -3.46
CA GLY A 75 11.85 -7.77 -4.13
C GLY A 75 11.70 -6.37 -3.53
N LEU A 76 12.59 -5.96 -2.62
CA LEU A 76 12.53 -4.65 -1.97
C LEU A 76 12.73 -3.49 -2.95
N PHE A 77 13.57 -3.68 -3.96
CA PHE A 77 13.90 -2.67 -4.98
C PHE A 77 13.56 -3.21 -6.37
N SER A 78 13.11 -2.34 -7.28
CA SER A 78 13.09 -2.68 -8.70
C SER A 78 14.49 -2.55 -9.32
N LYS A 79 14.70 -3.16 -10.48
CA LYS A 79 15.98 -3.06 -11.21
C LYS A 79 16.33 -1.63 -11.61
N ASP A 80 15.32 -0.86 -11.98
CA ASP A 80 15.43 0.54 -12.40
C ASP A 80 15.31 1.53 -11.23
N TYR A 81 15.41 1.03 -9.99
CA TYR A 81 15.37 1.84 -8.79
C TYR A 81 16.29 3.05 -8.90
N SER A 82 15.70 4.22 -8.66
CA SER A 82 16.37 5.50 -8.81
C SER A 82 16.31 6.34 -7.55
N GLU A 83 17.37 7.08 -7.28
CA GLU A 83 17.47 8.02 -6.17
C GLU A 83 17.67 9.43 -6.71
N THR A 84 16.73 10.32 -6.42
CA THR A 84 16.77 11.71 -6.84
C THR A 84 17.02 12.63 -5.64
N HIS A 85 18.03 13.50 -5.76
CA HIS A 85 18.34 14.55 -4.80
C HIS A 85 18.67 15.87 -5.53
N TYR A 86 18.83 16.95 -4.78
CA TYR A 86 19.02 18.29 -5.33
C TYR A 86 20.36 18.88 -4.91
N SER A 87 21.10 19.42 -5.88
CA SER A 87 22.33 20.18 -5.63
C SER A 87 22.03 21.51 -4.91
N PRO A 88 23.05 22.18 -4.34
CA PRO A 88 22.87 23.49 -3.70
C PRO A 88 22.28 24.57 -4.62
N ASP A 89 22.54 24.50 -5.93
CA ASP A 89 21.94 25.39 -6.94
C ASP A 89 20.53 24.95 -7.41
N GLY A 90 19.98 23.90 -6.81
CA GLY A 90 18.61 23.42 -7.05
C GLY A 90 18.46 22.53 -8.27
N ARG A 91 19.56 22.01 -8.83
CA ARG A 91 19.55 21.10 -9.96
C ARG A 91 19.21 19.70 -9.48
N GLU A 92 18.30 19.05 -10.19
CA GLU A 92 17.96 17.65 -9.98
C GLU A 92 19.14 16.75 -10.34
N ILE A 93 19.46 15.79 -9.46
CA ILE A 93 20.49 14.77 -9.65
C ILE A 93 19.83 13.42 -9.36
N THR A 94 19.71 12.59 -10.40
CA THR A 94 19.19 11.23 -10.30
C THR A 94 20.34 10.23 -10.47
N THR A 95 20.41 9.28 -9.55
CA THR A 95 21.38 8.17 -9.55
C THR A 95 20.66 6.84 -9.53
N TYR A 96 21.33 5.79 -9.98
CA TYR A 96 20.81 4.41 -10.01
C TYR A 96 21.75 3.52 -9.21
N PRO A 97 21.55 3.41 -7.88
CA PRO A 97 22.41 2.59 -7.03
C PRO A 97 22.29 1.10 -7.37
N PRO A 98 23.33 0.28 -7.13
CA PRO A 98 23.21 -1.16 -7.24
C PRO A 98 22.19 -1.70 -6.24
N VAL A 99 21.19 -2.42 -6.73
CA VAL A 99 20.11 -2.97 -5.89
C VAL A 99 20.44 -4.36 -5.33
N GLU A 100 21.38 -5.09 -5.93
CA GLU A 100 21.80 -6.44 -5.49
C GLU A 100 22.53 -6.46 -4.13
N ASP A 101 23.27 -5.39 -3.85
CA ASP A 101 24.15 -5.28 -2.67
C ASP A 101 23.41 -4.66 -1.46
N HIS A 102 22.17 -5.09 -1.22
CA HIS A 102 21.39 -4.66 -0.07
C HIS A 102 21.38 -5.71 1.05
N CYS A 103 20.96 -5.26 2.23
CA CYS A 103 21.14 -5.96 3.51
C CYS A 103 19.81 -6.12 4.29
N TYR A 104 18.68 -6.11 3.60
CA TYR A 104 17.35 -6.11 4.22
C TYR A 104 16.72 -7.48 4.10
N TYR A 105 16.30 -8.02 5.24
CA TYR A 105 15.88 -9.41 5.40
C TYR A 105 14.52 -9.50 6.08
N HIS A 106 13.78 -10.54 5.75
CA HIS A 106 12.71 -11.06 6.58
C HIS A 106 13.14 -12.34 7.25
N GLY A 107 12.50 -12.72 8.35
CA GLY A 107 12.92 -13.91 9.06
C GLY A 107 11.88 -14.53 9.96
N ARG A 108 12.31 -15.63 10.60
CA ARG A 108 11.56 -16.39 11.60
C ARG A 108 12.52 -16.94 12.64
N ILE A 109 12.00 -17.18 13.83
CA ILE A 109 12.70 -17.91 14.89
C ILE A 109 12.48 -19.41 14.69
N GLU A 110 13.57 -20.18 14.82
CA GLU A 110 13.51 -21.64 14.77
C GLU A 110 12.55 -22.18 15.84
N ASN A 111 11.68 -23.11 15.44
CA ASN A 111 10.66 -23.72 16.31
C ASN A 111 9.57 -22.78 16.84
N ASP A 112 9.41 -21.57 16.29
CA ASP A 112 8.27 -20.69 16.57
C ASP A 112 7.51 -20.37 15.28
N ALA A 113 6.36 -21.02 15.10
CA ALA A 113 5.55 -20.89 13.87
C ALA A 113 4.88 -19.50 13.73
N ASP A 114 4.63 -18.82 14.86
CA ASP A 114 3.99 -17.50 14.93
C ASP A 114 5.04 -16.36 14.89
N SER A 115 6.32 -16.70 14.73
CA SER A 115 7.42 -15.72 14.67
C SER A 115 7.52 -15.04 13.30
N SER A 116 8.06 -13.83 13.34
CA SER A 116 8.38 -13.02 12.17
C SER A 116 9.57 -12.11 12.51
N ALA A 117 10.23 -11.56 11.50
CA ALA A 117 11.30 -10.60 11.68
C ALA A 117 11.46 -9.70 10.46
N SER A 118 11.81 -8.44 10.68
CA SER A 118 12.28 -7.50 9.66
C SER A 118 13.57 -6.86 10.15
N ILE A 119 14.67 -7.23 9.49
CA ILE A 119 16.03 -6.97 9.96
C ILE A 119 16.88 -6.35 8.84
N SER A 120 17.58 -5.28 9.18
CA SER A 120 18.72 -4.74 8.43
C SER A 120 20.00 -5.34 8.99
N ALA A 121 20.82 -5.95 8.14
CA ALA A 121 22.15 -6.47 8.49
C ALA A 121 23.30 -5.58 7.98
N CYS A 122 23.02 -4.35 7.54
CA CYS A 122 24.02 -3.47 6.91
C CYS A 122 25.20 -3.12 7.83
N ASN A 123 24.93 -2.88 9.12
CA ASN A 123 25.90 -2.42 10.11
C ASN A 123 25.65 -3.14 11.45
N GLY A 124 25.58 -4.47 11.42
CA GLY A 124 25.01 -5.27 12.50
C GLY A 124 23.49 -5.45 12.34
N LEU A 125 22.89 -6.29 13.19
CA LEU A 125 21.47 -6.59 13.16
C LEU A 125 20.69 -5.42 13.77
N LYS A 126 19.86 -4.77 12.96
CA LYS A 126 18.97 -3.69 13.39
C LYS A 126 17.55 -3.94 12.88
N GLY A 127 16.57 -3.93 13.77
CA GLY A 127 15.17 -4.10 13.40
C GLY A 127 14.34 -4.70 14.52
N HIS A 128 13.34 -5.50 14.17
CA HIS A 128 12.46 -6.15 15.14
C HIS A 128 12.18 -7.61 14.75
N PHE A 129 11.82 -8.40 15.75
CA PHE A 129 11.39 -9.79 15.60
C PHE A 129 10.34 -10.16 16.65
N LYS A 130 9.46 -11.11 16.30
CA LYS A 130 8.42 -11.65 17.17
C LYS A 130 8.86 -13.00 17.73
N LEU A 131 8.85 -13.14 19.04
CA LEU A 131 9.17 -14.37 19.76
C LEU A 131 8.05 -14.63 20.77
N GLN A 132 7.41 -15.79 20.71
CA GLN A 132 6.29 -16.16 21.59
C GLN A 132 5.18 -15.08 21.64
N ARG A 133 4.89 -14.50 20.47
CA ARG A 133 3.91 -13.40 20.26
C ARG A 133 4.28 -12.03 20.83
N GLU A 134 5.48 -11.89 21.39
CA GLU A 134 6.01 -10.64 21.91
C GLU A 134 6.98 -10.03 20.89
N THR A 135 6.91 -8.70 20.71
CA THR A 135 7.79 -7.98 19.80
C THR A 135 9.06 -7.51 20.53
N TYR A 136 10.21 -7.90 19.99
CA TYR A 136 11.53 -7.50 20.46
C TYR A 136 12.24 -6.64 19.41
N PHE A 137 13.03 -5.69 19.87
CA PHE A 137 13.92 -4.88 19.06
C PHE A 137 15.34 -5.39 19.23
N ILE A 138 16.12 -5.28 18.16
CA ILE A 138 17.57 -5.51 18.19
C ILE A 138 18.25 -4.33 17.52
N GLU A 139 19.30 -3.80 18.13
CA GLU A 139 20.17 -2.82 17.49
C GLU A 139 21.63 -2.92 17.98
N PRO A 140 22.62 -2.55 17.16
CA PRO A 140 24.03 -2.57 17.54
C PRO A 140 24.34 -1.54 18.65
N LEU A 141 25.16 -1.94 19.62
CA LEU A 141 25.72 -1.02 20.60
C LEU A 141 26.90 -0.27 19.97
N LYS A 142 26.93 1.08 20.08
CA LYS A 142 28.03 1.93 19.57
C LYS A 142 29.29 1.84 20.44
N LEU A 143 29.77 0.62 20.69
CA LEU A 143 31.01 0.35 21.41
C LEU A 143 32.12 0.05 20.40
N PRO A 144 33.31 0.67 20.52
CA PRO A 144 34.45 0.37 19.64
C PRO A 144 34.78 -1.12 19.66
N ASP A 145 34.96 -1.72 18.47
CA ASP A 145 35.38 -3.12 18.26
C ASP A 145 34.48 -4.19 18.92
N SER A 146 33.19 -3.92 19.09
CA SER A 146 32.22 -4.83 19.72
C SER A 146 31.13 -5.27 18.74
N GLU A 147 30.85 -6.58 18.68
CA GLU A 147 29.68 -7.15 17.99
C GLU A 147 28.44 -7.21 18.92
N ALA A 148 28.46 -6.46 20.02
CA ALA A 148 27.37 -6.43 20.99
C ALA A 148 26.14 -5.71 20.44
N HIS A 149 24.97 -6.26 20.73
CA HIS A 149 23.68 -5.69 20.38
C HIS A 149 22.84 -5.53 21.65
N ALA A 150 21.95 -4.54 21.65
CA ALA A 150 20.90 -4.43 22.64
C ALA A 150 19.65 -5.15 22.12
N VAL A 151 19.06 -6.01 22.95
CA VAL A 151 17.72 -6.58 22.73
C VAL A 151 16.80 -6.08 23.81
N TYR A 152 15.65 -5.51 23.42
CA TYR A 152 14.72 -4.91 24.35
C TYR A 152 13.28 -4.93 23.84
N LYS A 153 12.34 -4.71 24.75
CA LYS A 153 10.92 -4.52 24.43
C LYS A 153 10.58 -3.04 24.38
N TYR A 154 9.54 -2.68 23.63
CA TYR A 154 9.12 -1.29 23.50
C TYR A 154 8.63 -0.64 24.80
N GLU A 155 8.09 -1.44 25.72
CA GLU A 155 7.74 -0.96 27.07
C GLU A 155 8.94 -0.34 27.82
N ASN A 156 10.17 -0.67 27.42
CA ASN A 156 11.39 -0.14 28.02
C ASN A 156 11.89 1.14 27.35
N VAL A 157 11.28 1.60 26.25
CA VAL A 157 11.64 2.86 25.58
C VAL A 157 11.01 4.03 26.35
N GLU A 158 11.80 5.05 26.69
CA GLU A 158 11.27 6.28 27.31
C GLU A 158 10.27 6.95 26.34
N LYS A 159 9.06 7.17 26.85
CA LYS A 159 7.97 7.78 26.10
C LYS A 159 7.95 9.28 26.37
N GLU A 160 7.94 10.09 25.32
CA GLU A 160 7.50 11.47 25.45
C GLU A 160 5.97 11.47 25.61
N ASP A 161 5.42 12.26 26.54
CA ASP A 161 3.97 12.39 26.76
C ASP A 161 3.28 12.96 25.50
N GLU A 162 2.93 12.09 24.57
CA GLU A 162 2.22 12.45 23.35
C GLU A 162 0.79 11.89 23.34
N ALA A 163 -0.16 12.72 22.88
CA ALA A 163 -1.54 12.28 22.73
C ALA A 163 -1.65 11.14 21.69
N PRO A 164 -2.62 10.20 21.85
CA PRO A 164 -2.85 9.13 20.89
C PRO A 164 -2.96 9.66 19.46
N LYS A 165 -2.19 9.05 18.56
CA LYS A 165 -2.17 9.42 17.14
C LYS A 165 -3.43 8.83 16.50
N MET A 166 -4.18 9.67 15.79
CA MET A 166 -5.45 9.29 15.17
C MET A 166 -5.35 9.54 13.67
N CYS A 167 -5.99 8.68 12.88
CA CYS A 167 -6.10 8.93 11.45
C CYS A 167 -7.15 10.02 11.17
N GLY A 168 -6.88 10.92 10.22
CA GLY A 168 -7.80 12.02 9.87
C GLY A 168 -8.79 11.75 8.80
N VAL A 169 -8.82 10.53 8.28
CA VAL A 169 -9.91 10.08 7.43
C VAL A 169 -11.18 10.13 8.29
N THR A 170 -11.88 11.27 8.26
CA THR A 170 -13.25 11.31 8.73
C THR A 170 -14.07 10.45 7.79
N GLN A 171 -14.69 9.39 8.32
CA GLN A 171 -15.62 8.54 7.57
C GLN A 171 -16.83 9.37 7.11
N ASN A 172 -16.67 10.13 6.02
CA ASN A 172 -17.77 10.74 5.28
C ASN A 172 -18.25 9.85 4.13
N TRP A 173 -17.90 8.56 4.17
CA TRP A 173 -18.61 7.52 3.46
C TRP A 173 -19.57 6.88 4.45
N LYS A 174 -20.88 7.08 4.26
CA LYS A 174 -21.92 6.52 5.14
C LYS A 174 -21.65 5.03 5.31
N SER A 175 -21.65 4.57 6.56
CA SER A 175 -21.75 3.15 6.91
C SER A 175 -22.74 2.50 5.95
N TYR A 176 -22.27 1.60 5.10
CA TYR A 176 -23.17 0.61 4.54
C TYR A 176 -23.72 -0.14 5.76
N GLU A 177 -25.01 0.07 6.05
CA GLU A 177 -25.75 -0.88 6.86
C GLU A 177 -25.49 -2.29 6.32
N PRO A 178 -25.40 -3.29 7.22
CA PRO A 178 -24.76 -4.56 6.95
C PRO A 178 -25.27 -5.09 5.62
N ILE A 179 -24.33 -5.35 4.72
CA ILE A 179 -24.54 -6.16 3.52
C ILE A 179 -25.52 -7.24 3.93
N LYS A 180 -26.76 -7.20 3.39
CA LYS A 180 -27.74 -8.28 3.51
C LYS A 180 -26.93 -9.55 3.41
N LYS A 181 -26.83 -10.31 4.53
CA LYS A 181 -26.02 -11.53 4.67
C LYS A 181 -25.64 -11.99 3.28
N ALA A 182 -24.43 -11.64 2.83
CA ALA A 182 -23.85 -12.31 1.68
C ALA A 182 -23.99 -13.77 2.09
N SER A 183 -24.94 -14.44 1.45
CA SER A 183 -25.27 -15.84 1.68
C SER A 183 -23.94 -16.51 1.87
N GLN A 184 -23.70 -17.11 3.04
CA GLN A 184 -22.45 -17.76 3.42
C GLN A 184 -21.92 -18.47 2.18
N LEU A 185 -21.06 -17.77 1.43
CA LEU A 185 -20.39 -18.34 0.30
C LEU A 185 -19.34 -19.13 1.03
N ASN A 186 -19.63 -20.41 1.22
CA ASN A 186 -18.63 -21.41 1.56
C ASN A 186 -17.68 -21.44 0.36
N LEU A 187 -16.86 -20.39 0.25
CA LEU A 187 -15.76 -20.32 -0.69
C LEU A 187 -14.81 -21.42 -0.25
N THR A 188 -14.41 -22.26 -1.19
CA THR A 188 -13.36 -23.24 -0.95
C THR A 188 -12.05 -22.50 -0.65
N PRO A 189 -11.10 -23.10 0.10
CA PRO A 189 -9.80 -22.48 0.38
C PRO A 189 -9.04 -22.01 -0.88
N GLU A 190 -9.30 -22.66 -2.03
CA GLU A 190 -8.76 -22.29 -3.34
C GLU A 190 -9.33 -20.96 -3.88
N GLN A 191 -10.60 -20.63 -3.58
CA GLN A 191 -11.25 -19.38 -4.00
C GLN A 191 -10.90 -18.18 -3.10
N GLN A 192 -10.27 -18.43 -1.94
CA GLN A 192 -9.79 -17.39 -1.02
C GLN A 192 -8.35 -16.95 -1.29
N ARG A 193 -7.65 -17.58 -2.24
CA ARG A 193 -6.29 -17.17 -2.61
C ARG A 193 -6.35 -15.89 -3.43
N LEU A 194 -6.12 -14.76 -2.75
CA LEU A 194 -5.75 -13.50 -3.39
C LEU A 194 -4.56 -13.78 -4.31
N ALA A 195 -4.74 -13.63 -5.62
CA ALA A 195 -3.61 -13.66 -6.54
C ALA A 195 -2.60 -12.59 -6.13
N LYS A 196 -1.31 -12.90 -6.24
CA LYS A 196 -0.23 -12.02 -5.79
C LYS A 196 -0.35 -10.68 -6.49
N ARG A 197 -0.09 -9.60 -5.76
CA ARG A 197 -0.13 -8.22 -6.25
C ARG A 197 1.20 -7.54 -5.99
N TYR A 198 1.56 -6.64 -6.89
CA TYR A 198 2.80 -5.88 -6.83
C TYR A 198 2.46 -4.40 -6.84
N VAL A 199 3.11 -3.61 -5.99
CA VAL A 199 2.93 -2.16 -5.94
C VAL A 199 4.28 -1.51 -6.14
N GLU A 200 4.46 -0.87 -7.28
CA GLU A 200 5.59 -0.01 -7.59
C GLU A 200 5.47 1.27 -6.77
N LEU A 201 6.31 1.37 -5.73
CA LEU A 201 6.26 2.43 -4.73
C LEU A 201 7.36 3.46 -4.96
N VAL A 202 7.01 4.74 -4.92
CA VAL A 202 7.96 5.84 -4.76
C VAL A 202 7.80 6.45 -3.37
N ILE A 203 8.90 6.66 -2.65
CA ILE A 203 8.90 7.43 -1.42
C ILE A 203 9.52 8.80 -1.68
N VAL A 204 8.82 9.85 -1.23
CA VAL A 204 9.30 11.22 -1.32
C VAL A 204 9.48 11.76 0.10
N ALA A 205 10.72 12.14 0.44
CA ALA A 205 11.05 12.70 1.74
C ALA A 205 11.25 14.21 1.65
N ASP A 206 10.55 14.94 2.51
CA ASP A 206 10.64 16.40 2.56
C ASP A 206 11.98 16.90 3.14
N HIS A 207 12.21 18.21 3.09
CA HIS A 207 13.43 18.82 3.62
C HIS A 207 13.53 18.70 5.14
N GLY A 208 12.39 18.65 5.83
CA GLY A 208 12.32 18.40 7.27
C GLY A 208 12.91 17.04 7.66
N MET A 209 12.65 15.99 6.88
CA MET A 209 13.23 14.66 7.06
C MET A 209 14.75 14.65 6.89
N VAL A 210 15.26 15.40 5.91
CA VAL A 210 16.70 15.57 5.68
C VAL A 210 17.37 16.20 6.89
N THR A 211 16.73 17.23 7.45
CA THR A 211 17.22 17.93 8.63
C THR A 211 17.20 17.03 9.87
N LYS A 212 16.21 16.15 10.00
CA LYS A 212 16.03 15.24 11.16
C LYS A 212 17.00 14.06 11.15
N HIS A 213 17.14 13.37 10.01
CA HIS A 213 17.88 12.10 9.92
C HIS A 213 19.27 12.22 9.27
N ASN A 214 19.53 13.31 8.56
CA ASN A 214 20.78 13.55 7.85
C ASN A 214 21.18 12.33 6.97
N GLU A 215 22.40 11.79 7.13
CA GLU A 215 22.93 10.67 6.34
C GLU A 215 22.18 9.34 6.55
N THR A 216 21.37 9.23 7.62
CA THR A 216 20.63 8.01 7.97
C THR A 216 19.22 7.93 7.37
N LEU A 217 18.76 8.98 6.68
CA LEU A 217 17.41 9.03 6.10
C LEU A 217 17.14 7.87 5.13
N ARG A 218 18.13 7.54 4.30
CA ARG A 218 18.05 6.45 3.33
C ARG A 218 17.82 5.10 4.01
N THR A 219 18.62 4.79 5.03
CA THR A 219 18.50 3.52 5.76
C THR A 219 17.22 3.45 6.58
N TRP A 220 16.76 4.58 7.13
CA TRP A 220 15.47 4.71 7.81
C TRP A 220 14.30 4.32 6.90
N ILE A 221 14.26 4.87 5.69
CA ILE A 221 13.20 4.59 4.71
C ILE A 221 13.21 3.13 4.27
N PHE A 222 14.39 2.56 3.97
CA PHE A 222 14.48 1.16 3.54
C PHE A 222 14.04 0.17 4.63
N GLN A 223 14.33 0.46 5.90
CA GLN A 223 13.81 -0.33 7.02
C GLN A 223 12.28 -0.26 7.12
N MET A 224 11.69 0.91 6.85
CA MET A 224 10.23 1.06 6.80
C MET A 224 9.63 0.20 5.69
N VAL A 225 10.14 0.30 4.46
CA VAL A 225 9.61 -0.49 3.32
C VAL A 225 9.81 -1.99 3.53
N ASN A 226 10.93 -2.39 4.15
CA ASN A 226 11.13 -3.78 4.52
C ASN A 226 10.05 -4.27 5.49
N THR A 227 9.72 -3.46 6.51
CA THR A 227 8.66 -3.76 7.47
C THR A 227 7.27 -3.77 6.82
N ILE A 228 6.99 -2.85 5.90
CA ILE A 228 5.72 -2.83 5.14
C ILE A 228 5.53 -4.13 4.37
N ASN A 229 6.58 -4.64 3.70
CA ASN A 229 6.52 -5.91 2.98
C ASN A 229 6.25 -7.11 3.91
N GLU A 230 6.78 -7.11 5.14
CA GLU A 230 6.47 -8.14 6.13
C GLU A 230 4.98 -8.14 6.49
N VAL A 231 4.45 -6.95 6.76
CA VAL A 231 3.06 -6.73 7.18
C VAL A 231 2.05 -7.10 6.09
N TYR A 232 2.36 -6.77 4.84
CA TYR A 232 1.47 -7.01 3.70
C TYR A 232 1.51 -8.44 3.14
N ARG A 233 2.40 -9.28 3.66
CA ARG A 233 2.50 -10.70 3.27
C ARG A 233 1.16 -11.43 3.43
N LEU A 234 0.37 -11.11 4.46
CA LEU A 234 -0.95 -11.71 4.71
C LEU A 234 -2.01 -11.33 3.67
N LEU A 235 -1.84 -10.21 2.97
CA LEU A 235 -2.72 -9.79 1.87
C LEU A 235 -2.19 -10.23 0.49
N ASN A 236 -1.08 -10.97 0.46
CA ASN A 236 -0.37 -11.37 -0.76
C ASN A 236 0.02 -10.17 -1.65
N ILE A 237 0.41 -9.06 -1.02
CA ILE A 237 0.89 -7.84 -1.70
C ILE A 237 2.38 -7.67 -1.43
N ARG A 238 3.13 -7.32 -2.47
CA ARG A 238 4.54 -6.95 -2.38
C ARG A 238 4.75 -5.52 -2.87
N PHE A 239 5.48 -4.73 -2.11
CA PHE A 239 5.91 -3.39 -2.46
C PHE A 239 7.34 -3.43 -2.98
N ALA A 240 7.53 -2.99 -4.23
CA ALA A 240 8.84 -2.81 -4.83
C ALA A 240 9.14 -1.31 -4.86
N LEU A 241 10.23 -0.88 -4.22
CA LEU A 241 10.65 0.51 -4.27
C LEU A 241 11.28 0.79 -5.64
N VAL A 242 10.61 1.63 -6.44
CA VAL A 242 11.08 2.04 -7.78
C VAL A 242 11.76 3.41 -7.77
N GLY A 243 11.51 4.20 -6.73
CA GLY A 243 12.13 5.50 -6.58
C GLY A 243 12.18 6.02 -5.15
N LEU A 244 13.25 6.74 -4.83
CA LEU A 244 13.37 7.55 -3.62
C LEU A 244 13.74 8.96 -4.03
N GLU A 245 12.86 9.93 -3.76
CA GLU A 245 13.14 11.34 -4.00
C GLU A 245 13.31 12.09 -2.68
N ILE A 246 14.47 12.71 -2.50
CA ILE A 246 14.83 13.45 -1.29
C ILE A 246 14.91 14.93 -1.65
N TRP A 247 14.07 15.75 -1.02
CA TRP A 247 14.08 17.21 -1.17
C TRP A 247 15.22 17.84 -0.34
N SER A 248 16.46 17.49 -0.70
CA SER A 248 17.69 17.81 0.04
C SER A 248 18.00 19.30 0.18
N ASN A 249 17.48 20.15 -0.72
CA ASN A 249 17.73 21.60 -0.69
C ASN A 249 16.54 22.38 -0.09
N ARG A 250 15.32 22.10 -0.56
CA ARG A 250 14.07 22.72 -0.09
C ARG A 250 12.89 21.88 -0.53
N ASP A 251 11.73 22.11 0.10
CA ASP A 251 10.49 21.49 -0.34
C ASP A 251 10.05 21.99 -1.72
N LEU A 252 9.50 21.09 -2.54
CA LEU A 252 8.96 21.41 -3.86
C LEU A 252 7.46 21.72 -3.81
N ILE A 253 6.81 21.49 -2.68
CA ILE A 253 5.46 21.93 -2.35
C ILE A 253 5.50 22.72 -1.04
N ASN A 254 4.44 23.47 -0.76
CA ASN A 254 4.31 24.16 0.52
C ASN A 254 3.76 23.19 1.60
N VAL A 255 4.66 22.53 2.33
CA VAL A 255 4.30 21.58 3.40
C VAL A 255 3.64 22.35 4.56
N GLN A 256 2.42 21.96 4.92
CA GLN A 256 1.63 22.62 5.97
C GLN A 256 1.25 21.63 7.08
N SER A 257 0.91 22.16 8.26
CA SER A 257 0.42 21.34 9.38
C SER A 257 -0.92 20.66 9.09
N SER A 258 -1.72 21.21 8.17
CA SER A 258 -2.93 20.55 7.67
C SER A 258 -2.54 19.47 6.67
N SER A 259 -2.60 18.21 7.10
CA SER A 259 -2.30 17.04 6.28
C SER A 259 -3.15 16.95 5.01
N SER A 260 -4.42 17.36 5.05
CA SER A 260 -5.29 17.39 3.86
C SER A 260 -4.73 18.29 2.76
N VAL A 261 -4.33 19.51 3.13
CA VAL A 261 -3.75 20.49 2.20
C VAL A 261 -2.42 19.98 1.67
N THR A 262 -1.57 19.41 2.53
CA THR A 262 -0.29 18.82 2.12
C THR A 262 -0.50 17.63 1.18
N LEU A 263 -1.48 16.77 1.45
CA LEU A 263 -1.85 15.66 0.58
C LEU A 263 -2.29 16.16 -0.80
N ASP A 264 -3.17 17.17 -0.87
CA ASP A 264 -3.65 17.72 -2.15
C ASP A 264 -2.52 18.34 -2.97
N LEU A 265 -1.61 19.06 -2.31
CA LEU A 265 -0.42 19.63 -2.94
C LEU A 265 0.52 18.52 -3.45
N PHE A 266 0.75 17.48 -2.63
CA PHE A 266 1.60 16.35 -3.00
C PHE A 266 0.99 15.55 -4.15
N GLY A 267 -0.30 15.23 -4.12
CA GLY A 267 -1.01 14.53 -5.19
C GLY A 267 -0.96 15.29 -6.52
N ASN A 268 -1.11 16.62 -6.48
CA ASN A 268 -0.96 17.45 -7.67
C ASN A 268 0.49 17.45 -8.21
N TRP A 269 1.48 17.55 -7.33
CA TRP A 269 2.89 17.48 -7.70
C TRP A 269 3.24 16.10 -8.29
N ARG A 270 2.79 15.00 -7.67
CA ARG A 270 2.95 13.64 -8.18
C ARG A 270 2.42 13.53 -9.61
N ARG A 271 1.19 14.00 -9.83
CA ARG A 271 0.50 13.92 -11.13
C ARG A 271 1.19 14.72 -12.22
N THR A 272 1.68 15.91 -11.90
CA THR A 272 2.18 16.88 -12.89
C THR A 272 3.70 16.84 -13.08
N VAL A 273 4.44 16.30 -12.11
CA VAL A 273 5.91 16.29 -12.10
C VAL A 273 6.45 14.87 -11.98
N LEU A 274 6.08 14.10 -10.96
CA LEU A 274 6.71 12.80 -10.68
C LEU A 274 6.34 11.73 -11.72
N LEU A 275 5.05 11.58 -12.05
CA LEU A 275 4.58 10.59 -13.04
C LEU A 275 5.13 10.81 -14.45
N ASN A 276 5.56 12.04 -14.76
CA ASN A 276 6.21 12.35 -16.03
C ASN A 276 7.69 11.94 -16.07
N ARG A 277 8.28 11.56 -14.92
CA ARG A 277 9.69 11.18 -14.78
C ARG A 277 9.87 9.70 -14.47
N ILE A 278 9.05 9.15 -13.57
CA ILE A 278 9.17 7.77 -13.07
C ILE A 278 7.78 7.11 -13.12
N SER A 279 7.68 5.97 -13.79
CA SER A 279 6.46 5.14 -13.75
C SER A 279 6.35 4.48 -12.38
N HIS A 280 5.17 4.54 -11.77
CA HIS A 280 4.92 3.95 -10.46
C HIS A 280 3.42 3.92 -10.15
N ASP A 281 3.00 2.96 -9.33
CA ASP A 281 1.60 2.77 -8.92
C ASP A 281 1.20 3.75 -7.82
N ASN A 282 2.05 3.85 -6.80
CA ASN A 282 1.77 4.61 -5.59
C ASN A 282 2.98 5.45 -5.17
N ALA A 283 2.71 6.62 -4.59
CA ALA A 283 3.76 7.42 -3.97
C ALA A 283 3.34 7.85 -2.55
N GLN A 284 4.25 7.69 -1.59
CA GLN A 284 4.05 8.10 -0.21
C GLN A 284 4.95 9.29 0.13
N PHE A 285 4.36 10.32 0.75
CA PHE A 285 5.09 11.52 1.17
C PHE A 285 5.45 11.43 2.65
N LEU A 286 6.75 11.36 2.96
CA LEU A 286 7.27 11.28 4.32
C LEU A 286 7.76 12.66 4.78
N THR A 287 7.23 13.16 5.90
CA THR A 287 7.51 14.51 6.39
C THR A 287 7.75 14.53 7.90
N SER A 288 8.61 15.45 8.38
CA SER A 288 8.72 15.71 9.82
C SER A 288 7.62 16.65 10.35
N MET A 289 6.86 17.28 9.46
CA MET A 289 5.83 18.27 9.76
C MET A 289 4.46 17.79 9.31
N CYS A 290 3.54 17.52 10.25
CA CYS A 290 2.10 17.39 9.98
C CYS A 290 1.36 17.42 11.32
N ASN A 291 0.04 17.63 11.29
CA ASN A 291 -0.79 17.33 12.44
C ASN A 291 -0.95 15.80 12.53
N PRO A 292 -0.47 15.16 13.61
CA PRO A 292 -0.52 13.70 13.76
C PRO A 292 -1.94 13.13 13.77
N LYS A 293 -2.96 13.97 13.94
CA LYS A 293 -4.37 13.56 13.95
C LYS A 293 -4.97 13.38 12.57
N LEU A 294 -4.27 13.76 11.48
CA LEU A 294 -4.92 13.89 10.17
C LEU A 294 -4.26 13.24 8.93
N SER A 295 -3.23 12.40 9.08
CA SER A 295 -2.51 11.84 7.92
C SER A 295 -3.38 11.00 6.98
N THR A 296 -3.29 11.30 5.68
CA THR A 296 -3.79 10.48 4.56
C THR A 296 -2.80 10.61 3.41
N GLY A 297 -2.23 9.51 2.89
CA GLY A 297 -1.21 9.52 1.80
C GLY A 297 0.07 10.35 2.04
N VAL A 298 0.15 10.98 3.21
CA VAL A 298 1.25 11.73 3.79
C VAL A 298 1.49 11.08 5.13
N VAL A 299 2.72 10.69 5.42
CA VAL A 299 3.10 10.01 6.66
C VAL A 299 4.00 10.95 7.44
N GLN A 300 3.59 11.29 8.67
CA GLN A 300 4.46 12.02 9.58
C GLN A 300 5.48 11.06 10.19
N ASP A 301 6.75 11.45 10.22
CA ASP A 301 7.81 10.77 10.97
C ASP A 301 7.70 11.08 12.48
N HIS A 302 6.65 10.53 13.09
CA HIS A 302 6.14 10.91 14.41
C HIS A 302 6.82 10.20 15.59
N SER A 303 7.64 9.18 15.33
CA SER A 303 8.31 8.40 16.38
C SER A 303 9.77 8.14 16.04
N ALA A 304 10.61 8.01 17.07
CA ALA A 304 11.98 7.49 16.93
C ALA A 304 12.01 5.97 16.68
N THR A 305 10.88 5.28 16.88
CA THR A 305 10.73 3.85 16.57
C THR A 305 10.26 3.66 15.13
N ASN A 306 11.15 3.16 14.28
CA ASN A 306 10.89 2.97 12.84
C ASN A 306 9.63 2.14 12.55
N LEU A 307 9.39 1.08 13.34
CA LEU A 307 8.22 0.21 13.22
C LEU A 307 6.91 1.01 13.29
N LEU A 308 6.77 1.97 14.21
CA LEU A 308 5.54 2.74 14.36
C LEU A 308 5.22 3.61 13.14
N VAL A 309 6.25 4.21 12.54
CA VAL A 309 6.11 5.02 11.33
C VAL A 309 5.83 4.13 10.12
N ALA A 310 6.45 2.95 10.04
CA ALA A 310 6.17 1.94 9.03
C ALA A 310 4.73 1.43 9.07
N ILE A 311 4.19 1.17 10.28
CA ILE A 311 2.78 0.77 10.47
C ILE A 311 1.83 1.90 10.10
N THR A 312 2.18 3.15 10.37
CA THR A 312 1.39 4.30 9.91
C THR A 312 1.37 4.36 8.38
N MET A 313 2.52 4.16 7.72
CA MET A 313 2.55 4.09 6.26
C MET A 313 1.76 2.90 5.71
N ALA A 314 1.81 1.74 6.37
CA ALA A 314 1.00 0.58 6.01
C ALA A 314 -0.51 0.87 6.16
N HIS A 315 -0.92 1.59 7.19
CA HIS A 315 -2.30 2.05 7.35
C HIS A 315 -2.74 2.93 6.16
N GLU A 316 -1.89 3.89 5.74
CA GLU A 316 -2.21 4.77 4.62
C GLU A 316 -2.26 4.05 3.27
N LEU A 317 -1.35 3.10 3.06
CA LEU A 317 -1.39 2.20 1.90
C LEU A 317 -2.65 1.33 1.93
N GLY A 318 -3.15 0.95 3.11
CA GLY A 318 -4.40 0.22 3.28
C GLY A 318 -5.60 1.00 2.75
N HIS A 319 -5.70 2.28 3.08
CA HIS A 319 -6.73 3.16 2.51
C HIS A 319 -6.64 3.26 0.98
N ASN A 320 -5.42 3.32 0.43
CA ASN A 320 -5.22 3.34 -1.03
C ASN A 320 -5.68 2.04 -1.70
N LEU A 321 -5.67 0.93 -0.96
CA LEU A 321 -6.13 -0.39 -1.38
C LEU A 321 -7.60 -0.68 -1.00
N GLY A 322 -8.38 0.37 -0.73
CA GLY A 322 -9.81 0.29 -0.47
C GLY A 322 -10.19 -0.27 0.91
N ILE A 323 -9.23 -0.34 1.84
CA ILE A 323 -9.48 -0.80 3.20
C ILE A 323 -9.87 0.39 4.08
N HIS A 324 -10.90 0.23 4.90
CA HIS A 324 -11.40 1.26 5.80
C HIS A 324 -11.02 0.96 7.25
N HIS A 325 -11.29 1.91 8.15
CA HIS A 325 -11.02 1.68 9.56
C HIS A 325 -11.83 0.52 10.14
N ASP A 326 -11.20 -0.20 11.05
CA ASP A 326 -11.80 -1.30 11.78
C ASP A 326 -12.91 -0.81 12.71
N GLY A 327 -14.08 -1.46 12.63
CA GLY A 327 -15.17 -1.27 13.59
C GLY A 327 -15.13 -2.32 14.71
N ASN A 328 -16.04 -2.20 15.68
CA ASN A 328 -16.09 -3.10 16.85
C ASN A 328 -16.24 -4.60 16.52
N GLN A 329 -16.72 -4.94 15.33
CA GLN A 329 -16.91 -6.30 14.84
C GLN A 329 -15.67 -6.90 14.15
N CYS A 330 -14.60 -6.11 14.01
CA CYS A 330 -13.38 -6.50 13.33
C CYS A 330 -12.37 -7.04 14.34
N HIS A 331 -11.69 -8.13 13.99
CA HIS A 331 -10.78 -8.85 14.86
C HIS A 331 -9.50 -9.21 14.09
N CYS A 332 -8.36 -9.13 14.76
CA CYS A 332 -7.06 -9.63 14.34
C CYS A 332 -6.43 -10.40 15.51
N ASP A 333 -5.47 -11.28 15.24
CA ASP A 333 -4.81 -12.09 16.27
C ASP A 333 -3.65 -11.33 16.97
N ALA A 334 -3.53 -10.05 16.66
CA ALA A 334 -2.59 -9.09 17.22
C ALA A 334 -3.24 -8.20 18.30
N ALA A 335 -2.41 -7.48 19.05
CA ALA A 335 -2.86 -6.55 20.09
C ALA A 335 -3.64 -5.35 19.51
N SER A 336 -3.28 -4.91 18.31
CA SER A 336 -3.98 -3.89 17.56
C SER A 336 -4.03 -4.25 16.09
N CYS A 337 -5.10 -3.88 15.41
CA CYS A 337 -5.18 -4.08 13.97
C CYS A 337 -4.59 -2.87 13.24
N ILE A 338 -3.99 -3.10 12.07
CA ILE A 338 -3.33 -2.04 11.28
C ILE A 338 -4.31 -0.92 10.93
N MET A 339 -5.56 -1.28 10.65
CA MET A 339 -6.60 -0.35 10.24
C MET A 339 -7.42 0.21 11.41
N ALA A 340 -6.95 0.06 12.66
CA ALA A 340 -7.53 0.80 13.78
C ALA A 340 -7.44 2.33 13.53
N ASP A 341 -8.46 3.08 13.96
CA ASP A 341 -8.50 4.54 13.80
C ASP A 341 -7.50 5.29 14.72
N THR A 342 -6.99 4.59 15.73
CA THR A 342 -5.94 5.06 16.64
C THR A 342 -4.74 4.12 16.64
N LEU A 343 -3.54 4.70 16.62
CA LEU A 343 -2.30 3.93 16.76
C LEU A 343 -2.16 3.42 18.20
N SER A 344 -2.13 2.09 18.36
CA SER A 344 -1.85 1.44 19.65
C SER A 344 -0.35 1.41 19.93
N GLU A 345 0.03 1.42 21.21
CA GLU A 345 1.41 1.25 21.68
C GLU A 345 1.79 -0.21 21.93
N GLU A 346 0.88 -1.17 21.76
CA GLU A 346 1.11 -2.59 22.08
C GLU A 346 1.88 -3.37 20.98
N LEU A 347 2.41 -2.67 19.95
CA LEU A 347 3.43 -3.13 18.99
C LEU A 347 3.26 -4.51 18.32
N SER A 348 2.03 -5.01 18.27
CA SER A 348 1.66 -6.20 17.52
C SER A 348 0.54 -5.77 16.58
N TYR A 349 0.80 -5.87 15.28
CA TYR A 349 -0.10 -5.37 14.24
C TYR A 349 -0.34 -6.42 13.16
N GLU A 350 -1.61 -6.67 12.89
CA GLU A 350 -2.06 -7.52 11.80
C GLU A 350 -3.27 -6.89 11.10
N PHE A 351 -3.54 -7.30 9.86
CA PHE A 351 -4.78 -6.93 9.19
C PHE A 351 -5.94 -7.71 9.80
N SER A 352 -7.02 -7.00 10.13
CA SER A 352 -8.23 -7.64 10.63
C SER A 352 -8.89 -8.51 9.57
N ASN A 353 -9.77 -9.40 10.02
CA ASN A 353 -10.70 -10.11 9.14
C ASN A 353 -11.54 -9.17 8.25
N CYS A 354 -11.92 -7.99 8.75
CA CYS A 354 -12.61 -6.97 7.96
C CYS A 354 -11.71 -6.41 6.87
N SER A 355 -10.44 -6.12 7.19
CA SER A 355 -9.48 -5.56 6.26
C SER A 355 -9.25 -6.49 5.07
N GLN A 356 -9.08 -7.79 5.34
CA GLN A 356 -8.93 -8.82 4.31
C GLN A 356 -10.15 -8.90 3.39
N ASN A 357 -11.36 -8.88 3.96
CA ASN A 357 -12.61 -8.91 3.17
C ASN A 357 -12.81 -7.65 2.33
N GLN A 358 -12.50 -6.47 2.88
CA GLN A 358 -12.61 -5.19 2.17
C GLN A 358 -11.61 -5.14 1.01
N TYR A 359 -10.37 -5.57 1.24
CA TYR A 359 -9.37 -5.68 0.20
C TYR A 359 -9.81 -6.63 -0.92
N GLN A 360 -10.31 -7.83 -0.58
CA GLN A 360 -10.84 -8.77 -1.57
C GLN A 360 -11.96 -8.15 -2.40
N THR A 361 -12.87 -7.41 -1.75
CA THR A 361 -13.97 -6.71 -2.42
C THR A 361 -13.42 -5.63 -3.35
N TYR A 362 -12.46 -4.83 -2.89
CA TYR A 362 -11.82 -3.79 -3.70
C TYR A 362 -11.15 -4.36 -4.96
N ILE A 363 -10.39 -5.45 -4.82
CA ILE A 363 -9.76 -6.11 -5.97
C ILE A 363 -10.81 -6.68 -6.94
N THR A 364 -11.91 -7.23 -6.42
CA THR A 364 -12.98 -7.81 -7.26
C THR A 364 -13.76 -6.73 -8.01
N ASP A 365 -14.10 -5.63 -7.33
CA ASP A 365 -14.97 -4.59 -7.87
C ASP A 365 -14.21 -3.63 -8.80
N TYR A 366 -12.98 -3.27 -8.45
CA TYR A 366 -12.19 -2.27 -9.16
C TYR A 366 -11.11 -2.86 -10.07
N ASN A 367 -10.63 -4.08 -9.79
CA ASN A 367 -9.56 -4.79 -10.52
C ASN A 367 -8.44 -3.86 -11.03
N PRO A 368 -7.69 -3.19 -10.13
CA PRO A 368 -6.65 -2.24 -10.52
C PRO A 368 -5.54 -2.95 -11.32
N GLN A 369 -5.43 -2.61 -12.60
CA GLN A 369 -4.54 -3.30 -13.53
C GLN A 369 -3.06 -3.07 -13.25
N CYS A 370 -2.70 -1.90 -12.70
CA CYS A 370 -1.32 -1.50 -12.48
C CYS A 370 -0.63 -2.27 -11.34
N ILE A 371 -1.38 -3.04 -10.53
CA ILE A 371 -0.81 -3.86 -9.46
C ILE A 371 -0.76 -5.35 -9.79
N LEU A 372 -0.99 -5.69 -11.07
CA LEU A 372 -0.96 -7.06 -11.59
C LEU A 372 0.39 -7.42 -12.20
N ASN A 373 1.13 -6.44 -12.72
CA ASN A 373 2.45 -6.66 -13.29
C ASN A 373 3.43 -7.05 -12.18
N GLU A 374 3.79 -8.33 -12.17
CA GLU A 374 4.98 -8.79 -11.47
C GLU A 374 6.21 -8.08 -12.08
N PRO A 375 7.13 -7.53 -11.26
CA PRO A 375 8.43 -7.09 -11.75
C PRO A 375 9.05 -8.23 -12.55
N LEU A 376 9.58 -7.95 -13.73
CA LEU A 376 9.98 -9.00 -14.67
C LEU A 376 11.04 -9.90 -14.02
N PRO A 377 11.11 -11.21 -14.36
CA PRO A 377 12.18 -12.08 -13.88
C PRO A 377 13.58 -11.51 -14.14
N THR A 378 13.74 -10.74 -15.22
CA THR A 378 14.97 -10.01 -15.58
C THR A 378 15.35 -8.86 -14.66
N ASP A 379 14.43 -8.48 -13.76
CA ASP A 379 14.61 -7.45 -12.75
C ASP A 379 15.14 -8.01 -11.43
N ILE A 380 15.09 -9.34 -11.27
CA ILE A 380 15.73 -10.05 -10.19
C ILE A 380 17.16 -10.39 -10.61
N VAL A 381 18.09 -9.68 -9.99
CA VAL A 381 19.49 -9.63 -10.39
C VAL A 381 20.39 -10.57 -9.57
N SER A 382 19.82 -11.28 -8.60
CA SER A 382 20.46 -12.39 -7.89
C SER A 382 20.48 -13.67 -8.73
N PRO A 383 21.40 -14.62 -8.45
CA PRO A 383 21.30 -15.97 -8.99
C PRO A 383 19.90 -16.57 -8.69
N PRO A 384 19.24 -17.15 -9.70
CA PRO A 384 17.94 -17.81 -9.52
C PRO A 384 18.01 -18.90 -8.45
N VAL A 385 17.03 -18.93 -7.55
CA VAL A 385 16.90 -19.91 -6.48
C VAL A 385 15.50 -20.51 -6.51
N CYS A 386 15.40 -21.64 -7.17
CA CYS A 386 14.17 -22.40 -7.25
C CYS A 386 13.61 -22.77 -5.86
N GLY A 387 12.35 -22.42 -5.65
CA GLY A 387 11.57 -22.69 -4.45
C GLY A 387 11.53 -21.51 -3.47
N ASN A 388 11.86 -20.29 -3.91
CA ASN A 388 11.82 -19.08 -3.10
C ASN A 388 10.57 -18.21 -3.36
N GLU A 389 9.61 -18.73 -4.13
CA GLU A 389 8.34 -18.07 -4.50
C GLU A 389 8.51 -16.79 -5.35
N LEU A 390 9.65 -16.64 -6.02
CA LEU A 390 9.94 -15.59 -6.99
C LEU A 390 10.27 -16.20 -8.34
N LEU A 391 9.56 -15.79 -9.39
CA LEU A 391 9.89 -16.21 -10.74
C LEU A 391 11.18 -15.52 -11.21
N GLU A 392 12.31 -16.23 -11.18
CA GLU A 392 13.63 -15.71 -11.54
C GLU A 392 14.06 -16.15 -12.97
N VAL A 393 15.12 -15.51 -13.52
CA VAL A 393 15.60 -15.83 -14.88
C VAL A 393 15.99 -17.30 -15.01
N GLY A 394 15.33 -18.04 -15.90
CA GLY A 394 15.65 -19.45 -16.18
C GLY A 394 14.66 -20.43 -15.55
N GLU A 395 13.81 -19.95 -14.65
CA GLU A 395 12.64 -20.65 -14.13
C GLU A 395 11.44 -20.40 -15.06
N GLU A 396 10.51 -21.34 -15.12
CA GLU A 396 9.21 -21.16 -15.80
C GLU A 396 8.07 -21.00 -14.80
N CYS A 397 8.30 -21.32 -13.52
CA CYS A 397 7.38 -21.13 -12.40
C CYS A 397 8.17 -21.26 -11.09
N ASP A 398 7.73 -20.62 -10.02
CA ASP A 398 8.25 -20.85 -8.66
C ASP A 398 7.10 -20.75 -7.65
N CYS A 399 6.73 -21.89 -7.06
CA CYS A 399 5.65 -22.02 -6.09
C CYS A 399 6.16 -22.33 -4.67
N GLY A 400 7.44 -22.07 -4.40
CA GLY A 400 8.09 -22.42 -3.15
C GLY A 400 8.62 -23.86 -3.13
N SER A 401 9.09 -24.31 -1.97
CA SER A 401 9.61 -25.68 -1.79
C SER A 401 8.59 -26.78 -2.15
N PRO A 402 9.03 -28.00 -2.51
CA PRO A 402 8.12 -29.12 -2.83
C PRO A 402 7.11 -29.49 -1.74
N THR A 403 7.39 -29.15 -0.47
CA THR A 403 6.46 -29.36 0.65
C THR A 403 5.36 -28.30 0.75
N ASN A 404 5.63 -27.08 0.28
CA ASN A 404 4.73 -25.93 0.42
C ASN A 404 4.03 -25.57 -0.89
N CYS A 405 4.56 -26.02 -2.03
CA CYS A 405 3.99 -25.77 -3.34
C CYS A 405 2.59 -26.38 -3.45
N GLN A 406 1.62 -25.53 -3.75
CA GLN A 406 0.23 -25.91 -4.01
C GLN A 406 -0.18 -25.61 -5.45
N ASP A 407 0.76 -25.17 -6.29
CA ASP A 407 0.50 -24.91 -7.70
C ASP A 407 0.62 -26.22 -8.51
N PRO A 408 -0.48 -26.76 -9.04
CA PRO A 408 -0.45 -28.02 -9.80
C PRO A 408 0.26 -27.89 -11.15
N CYS A 409 0.52 -26.67 -11.61
CA CYS A 409 1.17 -26.37 -12.88
C CYS A 409 2.70 -26.43 -12.77
N CYS A 410 3.22 -26.25 -11.56
CA CYS A 410 4.64 -26.05 -11.33
C CYS A 410 5.32 -27.26 -10.71
N ASP A 411 6.41 -27.72 -11.34
CA ASP A 411 7.34 -28.64 -10.72
C ASP A 411 8.24 -27.87 -9.75
N ALA A 412 7.84 -27.83 -8.48
CA ALA A 412 8.55 -27.15 -7.39
C ALA A 412 10.00 -27.60 -7.18
N THR A 413 10.42 -28.76 -7.73
CA THR A 413 11.80 -29.24 -7.60
C THR A 413 12.70 -28.66 -8.68
N MET A 414 12.12 -28.37 -9.84
CA MET A 414 12.86 -27.90 -11.02
C MET A 414 12.54 -26.45 -11.40
N CYS A 415 11.50 -25.86 -10.81
CA CYS A 415 10.95 -24.56 -11.18
C CYS A 415 10.65 -24.47 -12.68
N LYS A 416 10.00 -25.54 -13.14
CA LYS A 416 9.60 -25.75 -14.53
C LYS A 416 8.13 -26.08 -14.58
N LEU A 417 7.45 -25.57 -15.61
CA LEU A 417 6.09 -25.98 -15.85
C LEU A 417 6.09 -27.43 -16.30
N HIS A 418 5.07 -28.17 -15.90
CA HIS A 418 4.90 -29.49 -16.46
C HIS A 418 4.61 -29.41 -17.97
N SER A 419 5.12 -30.36 -18.74
CA SER A 419 4.97 -30.40 -20.22
C SER A 419 3.52 -30.38 -20.75
N TRP A 420 2.52 -30.59 -19.89
CA TRP A 420 1.10 -30.58 -20.22
C TRP A 420 0.39 -29.25 -19.90
N VAL A 421 1.10 -28.28 -19.32
CA VAL A 421 0.59 -26.94 -19.04
C VAL A 421 0.35 -26.20 -20.36
N GLU A 422 -0.86 -25.68 -20.52
CA GLU A 422 -1.27 -24.86 -21.68
C GLU A 422 -1.36 -23.37 -21.29
N CYS A 423 -1.59 -23.06 -20.01
CA CYS A 423 -1.65 -21.71 -19.47
C CYS A 423 -1.26 -21.68 -17.98
N GLU A 424 -0.83 -20.52 -17.48
CA GLU A 424 -0.40 -20.33 -16.08
C GLU A 424 -1.39 -19.46 -15.31
N SER A 425 -1.83 -18.36 -15.92
CA SER A 425 -2.73 -17.38 -15.32
C SER A 425 -3.63 -16.74 -16.38
N GLY A 426 -4.72 -16.10 -15.94
CA GLY A 426 -5.72 -15.48 -16.80
C GLY A 426 -7.14 -16.03 -16.56
N GLU A 427 -8.16 -15.22 -16.84
CA GLU A 427 -9.57 -15.56 -16.54
C GLU A 427 -10.10 -16.75 -17.38
N CYS A 428 -9.35 -17.13 -18.42
CA CYS A 428 -9.59 -18.29 -19.27
C CYS A 428 -8.58 -19.42 -19.04
N CYS A 429 -7.91 -19.45 -17.89
CA CYS A 429 -7.07 -20.55 -17.45
C CYS A 429 -7.69 -21.26 -16.24
N ASP A 430 -7.86 -22.58 -16.33
CA ASP A 430 -8.31 -23.42 -15.23
C ASP A 430 -7.45 -24.67 -15.16
N GLN A 431 -6.87 -24.94 -13.98
CA GLN A 431 -5.98 -26.08 -13.75
C GLN A 431 -4.92 -26.24 -14.84
N CYS A 432 -4.23 -25.13 -15.15
CA CYS A 432 -3.17 -25.04 -16.16
C CYS A 432 -3.60 -25.33 -17.60
N ARG A 433 -4.91 -25.31 -17.89
CA ARG A 433 -5.47 -25.57 -19.21
C ARG A 433 -6.39 -24.47 -19.68
N PHE A 434 -6.45 -24.27 -20.99
CA PHE A 434 -7.39 -23.28 -21.53
C PHE A 434 -8.82 -23.71 -21.25
N ILE A 435 -9.61 -22.78 -20.70
CA ILE A 435 -11.04 -22.95 -20.57
C ILE A 435 -11.63 -23.02 -21.98
N LYS A 436 -12.52 -24.00 -22.20
CA LYS A 436 -13.11 -24.27 -23.53
C LYS A 436 -13.77 -23.04 -24.13
N ALA A 437 -13.67 -22.93 -25.45
CA ALA A 437 -14.26 -21.85 -26.23
C ALA A 437 -15.75 -21.65 -25.89
N GLY A 438 -16.15 -20.40 -25.64
CA GLY A 438 -17.54 -20.03 -25.33
C GLY A 438 -17.91 -20.04 -23.85
N ASN A 439 -17.01 -20.41 -22.93
CA ASN A 439 -17.22 -20.13 -21.50
C ASN A 439 -17.06 -18.65 -21.24
N VAL A 440 -18.01 -18.06 -20.52
CA VAL A 440 -17.99 -16.64 -20.18
C VAL A 440 -16.89 -16.39 -19.14
N CYS A 441 -15.88 -15.61 -19.50
CA CYS A 441 -14.82 -15.16 -18.59
C CYS A 441 -15.15 -13.81 -17.95
N ARG A 442 -15.82 -12.93 -18.70
CA ARG A 442 -16.30 -11.65 -18.18
C ARG A 442 -17.80 -11.52 -18.41
N PRO A 443 -18.64 -11.58 -17.36
CA PRO A 443 -20.07 -11.41 -17.50
C PRO A 443 -20.41 -9.94 -17.82
N ARG A 444 -21.47 -9.74 -18.60
CA ARG A 444 -21.99 -8.39 -18.86
C ARG A 444 -22.44 -7.72 -17.55
N ARG A 445 -22.04 -6.48 -17.34
CA ARG A 445 -22.40 -5.65 -16.17
C ARG A 445 -23.67 -4.84 -16.37
N SER A 446 -24.00 -4.50 -17.61
CA SER A 446 -25.21 -3.77 -17.97
C SER A 446 -25.75 -4.23 -19.33
N GLU A 447 -26.88 -3.69 -19.77
CA GLU A 447 -27.36 -3.94 -21.15
C GLU A 447 -26.48 -3.29 -22.23
N CYS A 448 -25.62 -2.34 -21.83
CA CYS A 448 -24.66 -1.67 -22.70
C CYS A 448 -23.31 -2.40 -22.76
N ASP A 449 -23.18 -3.52 -22.06
CA ASP A 449 -21.95 -4.27 -21.90
C ASP A 449 -22.07 -5.65 -22.58
N ILE A 450 -21.01 -6.10 -23.27
CA ILE A 450 -21.01 -7.35 -24.03
C ILE A 450 -20.21 -8.38 -23.27
N ALA A 451 -20.82 -9.46 -22.80
CA ALA A 451 -20.07 -10.51 -22.10
C ALA A 451 -18.99 -11.13 -23.01
N GLU A 452 -17.76 -11.22 -22.51
CA GLU A 452 -16.67 -11.90 -23.20
C GLU A 452 -16.59 -13.37 -22.80
N SER A 453 -16.19 -14.18 -23.78
CA SER A 453 -16.03 -15.62 -23.61
C SER A 453 -14.64 -16.05 -24.05
N CYS A 454 -14.11 -17.05 -23.35
CA CYS A 454 -12.84 -17.67 -23.67
C CYS A 454 -12.84 -18.17 -25.10
N THR A 455 -11.69 -18.03 -25.76
CA THR A 455 -11.48 -18.51 -27.13
C THR A 455 -11.14 -19.99 -27.18
N GLY A 456 -10.75 -20.58 -26.05
CA GLY A 456 -10.22 -21.95 -25.96
C GLY A 456 -8.80 -22.10 -26.48
N GLN A 457 -8.14 -21.00 -26.81
CA GLN A 457 -6.76 -20.98 -27.34
C GLN A 457 -5.89 -19.92 -26.63
N SER A 458 -6.45 -19.22 -25.65
CA SER A 458 -5.82 -18.14 -24.89
C SER A 458 -6.24 -18.24 -23.44
N ALA A 459 -5.31 -17.90 -22.54
CA ALA A 459 -5.53 -17.83 -21.10
C ALA A 459 -6.22 -16.51 -20.70
N ASP A 460 -6.03 -15.46 -21.50
CA ASP A 460 -6.66 -14.17 -21.28
C ASP A 460 -8.10 -14.15 -21.78
N CYS A 461 -8.97 -13.49 -21.01
CA CYS A 461 -10.27 -13.10 -21.54
C CYS A 461 -10.07 -12.08 -22.67
N PRO A 462 -10.85 -12.15 -23.77
CA PRO A 462 -10.81 -11.12 -24.80
C PRO A 462 -11.00 -9.71 -24.21
N THR A 463 -10.44 -8.70 -24.89
CA THR A 463 -10.57 -7.30 -24.48
C THR A 463 -12.03 -6.91 -24.30
N ASP A 464 -12.32 -6.17 -23.23
CA ASP A 464 -13.66 -5.72 -22.86
C ASP A 464 -14.30 -4.89 -23.99
N ASN A 465 -15.39 -5.41 -24.56
CA ASN A 465 -16.16 -4.73 -25.60
C ASN A 465 -17.51 -4.26 -25.08
N PHE A 466 -17.95 -3.14 -25.65
CA PHE A 466 -19.21 -2.53 -25.28
C PHE A 466 -20.13 -2.39 -26.48
N HIS A 467 -21.42 -2.30 -26.19
CA HIS A 467 -22.38 -1.78 -27.17
C HIS A 467 -21.97 -0.36 -27.59
N ARG A 468 -22.33 0.01 -28.81
CA ARG A 468 -21.91 1.30 -29.37
C ARG A 468 -22.42 2.45 -28.49
N ASN A 469 -21.54 3.39 -28.19
CA ASN A 469 -21.94 4.61 -27.49
C ASN A 469 -23.08 5.30 -28.25
N GLY A 470 -24.12 5.70 -27.53
CA GLY A 470 -25.33 6.28 -28.09
C GLY A 470 -26.48 5.31 -28.37
N GLU A 471 -26.29 4.00 -28.18
CA GLU A 471 -27.39 3.03 -28.25
C GLU A 471 -28.38 3.26 -27.10
N PRO A 472 -29.71 3.29 -27.32
CA PRO A 472 -30.67 3.53 -26.25
C PRO A 472 -30.66 2.40 -25.22
N CYS A 473 -30.70 2.75 -23.94
CA CYS A 473 -30.67 1.81 -22.82
C CYS A 473 -31.73 2.15 -21.77
N LEU A 474 -32.06 1.16 -20.93
CA LEU A 474 -33.06 1.19 -19.88
C LEU A 474 -34.39 1.70 -20.42
N ASN A 475 -34.95 1.05 -21.45
CA ASN A 475 -36.22 1.48 -22.08
C ASN A 475 -36.22 2.97 -22.53
N ASN A 476 -35.13 3.41 -23.16
CA ASN A 476 -34.89 4.80 -23.60
C ASN A 476 -34.74 5.85 -22.49
N PHE A 477 -34.54 5.45 -21.22
CA PHE A 477 -34.21 6.39 -20.16
C PHE A 477 -32.79 6.97 -20.32
N GLY A 478 -31.88 6.25 -20.98
CA GLY A 478 -30.50 6.69 -21.22
C GLY A 478 -29.94 6.27 -22.58
N TYR A 479 -28.65 6.53 -22.76
CA TYR A 479 -27.86 6.06 -23.90
C TYR A 479 -26.58 5.41 -23.40
N CYS A 480 -26.13 4.35 -24.08
CA CYS A 480 -24.92 3.63 -23.73
C CYS A 480 -23.70 4.54 -23.82
N TYR A 481 -22.83 4.44 -22.84
CA TYR A 481 -21.55 5.14 -22.78
C TYR A 481 -20.53 4.27 -22.05
N ASN A 482 -19.52 3.79 -22.77
CA ASN A 482 -18.41 2.97 -22.28
C ASN A 482 -18.90 1.81 -21.38
N GLY A 483 -19.80 0.98 -21.91
CA GLY A 483 -20.31 -0.21 -21.22
C GLY A 483 -21.43 0.06 -20.20
N ASN A 484 -21.80 1.32 -19.96
CA ASN A 484 -22.78 1.69 -18.95
C ASN A 484 -23.95 2.49 -19.53
N CYS A 485 -25.06 2.57 -18.78
CA CYS A 485 -26.19 3.43 -19.07
C CYS A 485 -26.25 4.59 -18.04
N PRO A 486 -25.47 5.67 -18.21
CA PRO A 486 -25.41 6.77 -17.24
C PRO A 486 -26.74 7.52 -17.16
N LEU A 487 -27.27 7.61 -15.93
CA LEU A 487 -28.52 8.30 -15.61
C LEU A 487 -28.30 9.26 -14.45
N MET A 488 -28.85 10.48 -14.56
CA MET A 488 -28.88 11.43 -13.43
C MET A 488 -29.52 10.83 -12.18
N TYR A 489 -30.51 9.95 -12.34
CA TYR A 489 -31.18 9.29 -11.23
C TYR A 489 -30.23 8.37 -10.45
N HIS A 490 -29.51 7.49 -11.14
CA HIS A 490 -28.51 6.62 -10.50
C HIS A 490 -27.36 7.43 -9.92
N GLN A 491 -26.95 8.50 -10.59
CA GLN A 491 -25.93 9.41 -10.07
C GLN A 491 -26.37 10.12 -8.79
N CYS A 492 -27.65 10.54 -8.69
CA CYS A 492 -28.21 11.06 -7.44
C CYS A 492 -28.18 10.02 -6.32
N ILE A 493 -28.56 8.77 -6.60
CA ILE A 493 -28.49 7.66 -5.63
C ILE A 493 -27.04 7.43 -5.17
N ALA A 494 -26.08 7.42 -6.09
CA ALA A 494 -24.67 7.24 -5.77
C ALA A 494 -24.15 8.35 -4.84
N LEU A 495 -24.58 9.59 -5.04
CA LEU A 495 -24.13 10.75 -4.26
C LEU A 495 -24.81 10.90 -2.88
N TRP A 496 -26.04 10.43 -2.73
CA TRP A 496 -26.87 10.71 -1.53
C TRP A 496 -27.40 9.47 -0.80
N GLY A 497 -27.41 8.31 -1.47
CA GLY A 497 -28.04 7.07 -1.01
C GLY A 497 -29.45 6.87 -1.59
N GLN A 498 -30.15 5.83 -1.12
CA GLN A 498 -31.51 5.50 -1.56
C GLN A 498 -32.54 6.57 -1.15
N GLY A 499 -33.67 6.62 -1.87
CA GLY A 499 -34.79 7.54 -1.56
C GLY A 499 -34.61 8.97 -2.07
N VAL A 500 -33.67 9.20 -2.99
CA VAL A 500 -33.47 10.48 -3.69
C VAL A 500 -33.96 10.41 -5.12
N THR A 501 -34.26 11.57 -5.68
CA THR A 501 -34.65 11.70 -7.10
C THR A 501 -33.88 12.84 -7.76
N VAL A 502 -33.96 12.94 -9.09
CA VAL A 502 -33.40 14.07 -9.82
C VAL A 502 -34.24 15.32 -9.52
N ALA A 503 -33.57 16.43 -9.23
CA ALA A 503 -34.25 17.69 -8.95
C ALA A 503 -35.05 18.21 -10.16
N GLN A 504 -35.99 19.10 -9.90
CA GLN A 504 -36.73 19.81 -10.95
C GLN A 504 -35.79 20.64 -11.84
N ASP A 505 -36.16 20.81 -13.11
CA ASP A 505 -35.36 21.50 -14.13
C ASP A 505 -34.93 22.92 -13.70
N ALA A 506 -35.78 23.63 -12.96
CA ALA A 506 -35.48 24.96 -12.43
C ALA A 506 -34.21 25.02 -11.57
N CYS A 507 -33.82 23.93 -10.91
CA CYS A 507 -32.57 23.88 -10.14
C CYS A 507 -31.34 23.95 -11.05
N PHE A 508 -31.41 23.36 -12.25
CA PHE A 508 -30.29 23.32 -13.19
C PHE A 508 -30.02 24.69 -13.82
N ASP A 509 -31.00 25.61 -13.84
CA ASP A 509 -30.80 26.98 -14.32
C ASP A 509 -29.72 27.74 -13.53
N MET A 510 -29.43 27.33 -12.29
CA MET A 510 -28.32 27.88 -11.49
C MET A 510 -26.96 27.71 -12.17
N ASN A 511 -26.80 26.68 -13.03
CA ASN A 511 -25.56 26.43 -13.77
C ASN A 511 -25.23 27.53 -14.81
N GLN A 512 -26.17 28.42 -15.12
CA GLN A 512 -25.93 29.61 -15.95
C GLN A 512 -25.16 30.71 -15.19
N GLY A 513 -25.08 30.62 -13.86
CA GLY A 513 -24.49 31.66 -13.01
C GLY A 513 -22.98 31.79 -13.13
N GLY A 514 -22.25 30.70 -13.40
CA GLY A 514 -20.79 30.72 -13.55
C GLY A 514 -20.02 31.11 -12.27
N GLN A 515 -20.70 31.14 -11.13
CA GLN A 515 -20.14 31.50 -9.82
C GLN A 515 -20.13 30.28 -8.90
N SER A 516 -19.11 30.19 -8.04
CA SER A 516 -18.93 29.08 -7.08
C SER A 516 -18.98 27.71 -7.78
N ASN A 517 -19.92 26.83 -7.41
CA ASN A 517 -19.96 25.43 -7.84
C ASN A 517 -20.92 25.18 -9.02
N PHE A 518 -21.49 26.24 -9.59
CA PHE A 518 -22.54 26.18 -10.61
C PHE A 518 -22.00 26.68 -11.95
N TYR A 519 -21.43 25.76 -12.70
CA TYR A 519 -20.80 26.01 -14.00
C TYR A 519 -20.90 24.76 -14.86
N CYS A 520 -20.51 24.86 -16.13
CA CYS A 520 -20.39 23.70 -17.02
C CYS A 520 -18.96 23.17 -17.04
N ARG A 521 -17.98 24.04 -17.26
CA ARG A 521 -16.56 23.65 -17.34
C ARG A 521 -15.68 24.69 -16.68
N LYS A 522 -14.43 24.32 -16.40
CA LYS A 522 -13.42 25.21 -15.82
C LYS A 522 -12.22 25.27 -16.76
N GLU A 523 -11.83 26.46 -17.19
CA GLU A 523 -10.68 26.68 -18.08
C GLU A 523 -9.71 27.64 -17.37
N ASN A 524 -8.45 27.24 -17.20
CA ASN A 524 -7.40 28.04 -16.55
C ASN A 524 -7.82 28.62 -15.18
N GLY A 525 -8.54 27.85 -14.38
CA GLY A 525 -9.03 28.29 -13.06
C GLY A 525 -10.33 29.10 -13.09
N VAL A 526 -10.82 29.48 -14.28
CA VAL A 526 -12.04 30.27 -14.47
C VAL A 526 -13.23 29.36 -14.72
N ASN A 527 -14.29 29.53 -13.95
CA ASN A 527 -15.55 28.81 -14.14
C ASN A 527 -16.32 29.39 -15.32
N ILE A 528 -16.67 28.53 -16.28
CA ILE A 528 -17.43 28.91 -17.47
C ILE A 528 -18.90 28.54 -17.24
N PRO A 529 -19.82 29.53 -17.28
CA PRO A 529 -21.24 29.27 -17.13
C PRO A 529 -21.78 28.38 -18.25
N CYS A 530 -22.80 27.60 -17.93
CA CYS A 530 -23.51 26.83 -18.96
C CYS A 530 -24.29 27.76 -19.88
N ALA A 531 -24.29 27.45 -21.18
CA ALA A 531 -25.33 27.99 -22.05
C ALA A 531 -26.67 27.38 -21.67
N ARG A 532 -27.78 28.05 -22.01
CA ARG A 532 -29.13 27.60 -21.65
C ARG A 532 -29.45 26.15 -22.07
N LYS A 533 -28.92 25.70 -23.20
CA LYS A 533 -29.10 24.32 -23.68
C LYS A 533 -28.26 23.28 -22.91
N ASP A 534 -27.21 23.72 -22.21
CA ASP A 534 -26.20 22.86 -21.59
C ASP A 534 -26.38 22.76 -20.06
N VAL A 535 -27.39 23.42 -19.48
CA VAL A 535 -27.62 23.48 -18.02
C VAL A 535 -27.73 22.11 -17.36
N LYS A 536 -28.17 21.11 -18.12
CA LYS A 536 -28.27 19.70 -17.72
C LYS A 536 -26.94 18.93 -17.76
N CYS A 537 -25.83 19.57 -18.14
CA CYS A 537 -24.49 18.98 -18.21
C CYS A 537 -23.46 19.66 -17.30
N GLY A 538 -23.91 20.57 -16.43
CA GLY A 538 -23.12 21.20 -15.36
C GLY A 538 -23.25 20.45 -14.04
N ARG A 539 -23.42 21.17 -12.93
CA ARG A 539 -23.68 20.60 -11.60
C ARG A 539 -24.95 19.75 -11.61
N LEU A 540 -24.88 18.54 -11.04
CA LEU A 540 -26.06 17.71 -10.82
C LEU A 540 -26.84 18.21 -9.60
N PHE A 541 -28.16 18.27 -9.75
CA PHE A 541 -29.09 18.58 -8.66
C PHE A 541 -30.03 17.40 -8.39
N CYS A 542 -30.22 17.09 -7.11
CA CYS A 542 -31.05 16.01 -6.60
C CYS A 542 -32.06 16.55 -5.58
N GLU A 543 -33.19 15.88 -5.44
CA GLU A 543 -34.17 16.11 -4.37
C GLU A 543 -33.99 15.07 -3.27
N HIS A 544 -33.81 15.54 -2.03
CA HIS A 544 -33.61 14.69 -0.85
C HIS A 544 -34.24 15.34 0.39
N ASN A 545 -35.01 14.58 1.18
CA ASN A 545 -35.69 15.05 2.40
C ASN A 545 -36.50 16.36 2.21
N ASN A 546 -37.27 16.45 1.11
CA ASN A 546 -38.06 17.63 0.73
C ASN A 546 -37.23 18.91 0.45
N LEU A 547 -35.92 18.80 0.24
CA LEU A 547 -35.07 19.90 -0.25
C LEU A 547 -34.88 19.76 -1.77
N PRO A 548 -35.38 20.71 -2.59
CA PRO A 548 -35.56 20.50 -4.03
C PRO A 548 -34.28 20.62 -4.88
N CYS A 549 -33.28 21.40 -4.46
CA CYS A 549 -32.07 21.68 -5.26
C CYS A 549 -30.78 21.31 -4.51
N ARG A 550 -30.65 20.06 -4.05
CA ARG A 550 -29.44 19.61 -3.35
C ARG A 550 -28.36 19.26 -4.37
N TYR A 551 -27.12 19.66 -4.10
CA TYR A 551 -25.96 19.34 -4.93
C TYR A 551 -24.80 18.90 -4.03
N LYS A 552 -23.92 18.07 -4.57
CA LYS A 552 -22.65 17.69 -3.93
C LYS A 552 -21.52 18.46 -4.59
N TYR A 553 -20.52 18.77 -3.79
CA TYR A 553 -19.29 19.42 -4.20
C TYR A 553 -18.15 18.89 -3.33
N SER A 554 -16.98 18.75 -3.93
CA SER A 554 -15.70 18.55 -3.26
C SER A 554 -14.66 19.42 -3.95
N GLU A 555 -13.41 19.37 -3.49
CA GLU A 555 -12.31 20.09 -4.14
C GLU A 555 -11.99 19.57 -5.55
N ASP A 556 -12.41 18.33 -5.86
CA ASP A 556 -12.45 17.85 -7.24
C ASP A 556 -13.56 18.60 -8.01
N PRO A 557 -13.21 19.39 -9.04
CA PRO A 557 -14.19 20.16 -9.81
C PRO A 557 -15.24 19.29 -10.51
N ASP A 558 -14.89 18.03 -10.82
CA ASP A 558 -15.76 17.10 -11.52
C ASP A 558 -16.69 16.32 -10.57
N TYR A 559 -16.32 16.18 -9.29
CA TYR A 559 -17.14 15.47 -8.30
C TYR A 559 -18.50 16.14 -8.11
N GLY A 560 -19.59 15.43 -8.45
CA GLY A 560 -20.96 15.92 -8.37
C GLY A 560 -21.44 16.70 -9.61
N MET A 561 -20.63 16.79 -10.66
CA MET A 561 -21.06 17.23 -11.99
C MET A 561 -21.81 16.11 -12.70
N VAL A 562 -22.70 16.42 -13.64
CA VAL A 562 -23.39 15.40 -14.44
C VAL A 562 -22.38 14.59 -15.25
N ASP A 563 -22.45 13.26 -15.16
CA ASP A 563 -21.51 12.36 -15.83
C ASP A 563 -21.60 12.46 -17.36
N HIS A 564 -20.47 12.22 -18.03
CA HIS A 564 -20.43 12.15 -19.49
C HIS A 564 -21.29 10.98 -20.00
N GLY A 565 -21.88 11.16 -21.18
CA GLY A 565 -22.83 10.21 -21.77
C GLY A 565 -24.23 10.23 -21.17
N THR A 566 -24.45 10.94 -20.06
CA THR A 566 -25.78 11.06 -19.44
C THR A 566 -26.76 11.75 -20.40
N LYS A 567 -27.96 11.18 -20.52
CA LYS A 567 -29.06 11.79 -21.29
C LYS A 567 -29.45 13.15 -20.71
N CYS A 568 -29.30 14.22 -21.49
CA CYS A 568 -29.65 15.58 -21.09
C CYS A 568 -30.94 16.10 -21.73
N ALA A 569 -31.36 15.50 -22.85
CA ALA A 569 -32.65 15.67 -23.51
C ALA A 569 -32.93 14.46 -24.42
N GLU A 570 -34.12 14.39 -25.01
CA GLU A 570 -34.40 13.38 -26.04
C GLU A 570 -33.42 13.49 -27.22
N GLY A 571 -32.77 12.39 -27.57
CA GLY A 571 -31.75 12.33 -28.62
C GLY A 571 -30.40 12.96 -28.27
N LYS A 572 -30.18 13.38 -27.00
CA LYS A 572 -28.99 14.14 -26.60
C LYS A 572 -28.30 13.61 -25.35
N VAL A 573 -26.98 13.76 -25.32
CA VAL A 573 -26.10 13.36 -24.22
C VAL A 573 -25.16 14.48 -23.80
N CYS A 574 -24.67 14.41 -22.56
CA CYS A 574 -23.61 15.28 -22.07
C CYS A 574 -22.24 14.84 -22.58
N SER A 575 -21.61 15.65 -23.42
CA SER A 575 -20.24 15.46 -23.89
C SER A 575 -19.45 16.75 -23.68
N ASN A 576 -18.27 16.67 -23.06
CA ASN A 576 -17.45 17.85 -22.70
C ASN A 576 -18.27 18.97 -22.02
N ARG A 577 -19.18 18.57 -21.13
CA ARG A 577 -20.07 19.47 -20.37
C ARG A 577 -21.02 20.30 -21.25
N GLN A 578 -21.36 19.78 -22.43
CA GLN A 578 -22.35 20.33 -23.36
C GLN A 578 -23.41 19.28 -23.69
N CYS A 579 -24.65 19.72 -23.90
CA CYS A 579 -25.74 18.85 -24.31
C CYS A 579 -25.82 18.80 -25.84
N VAL A 580 -25.33 17.70 -26.41
CA VAL A 580 -25.14 17.52 -27.87
C VAL A 580 -25.95 16.34 -28.40
N ASP A 581 -26.23 16.33 -29.69
CA ASP A 581 -26.95 15.22 -30.34
C ASP A 581 -26.12 13.93 -30.27
N VAL A 582 -26.77 12.83 -29.89
CA VAL A 582 -26.12 11.53 -29.69
C VAL A 582 -25.37 11.04 -30.93
N THR A 583 -25.89 11.35 -32.13
CA THR A 583 -25.28 11.00 -33.42
C THR A 583 -24.03 11.79 -33.76
N THR A 584 -23.81 12.92 -33.10
CA THR A 584 -22.61 13.78 -33.28
C THR A 584 -21.61 13.64 -32.14
N ALA A 585 -22.02 12.99 -31.04
CA ALA A 585 -21.18 12.79 -29.87
C ALA A 585 -20.19 11.61 -30.03
N TYR A 586 -20.54 10.62 -30.87
CA TYR A 586 -19.84 9.32 -30.98
C TYR A 586 -19.69 8.82 -32.41
#